data_AF-A0A7S3V1K4-F1
#
_entry.id   AF-A0A7S3V1K4-F1
#
_cell.length_a   1.000
_cell.length_b   1.000
_cell.length_c   1.000
_cell.angle_alpha   90.00
_cell.angle_beta   90.00
_cell.angle_gamma   90.00
#
_symmetry.space_group_name_H-M   'P 1'
#
loop_
_entity.id
_entity.type
_entity.pdbx_description
1 polymer ?
#
loop_
_entity_poly.entity_id
_entity_poly.type
_entity_poly.pdbx_seq_one_letter_code
_entity_poly.pdbx_strand_id
1 'polypeptide(L)'
;YYTVLENSFYSLQLLFACCYLSDDIKPLIQKTYFIEPLMVFFVFYMRHLWPSSRIGASLANSKKNKSDKNQLVLTVSTYAIKFFYLFAKHFVGTFPLYLRFLDRVSKEDQKYLYGIQVLSAYASTISIFIHTLKFKRYIGPMTAMVAYDIIIPGFGYLFFNMRHLVLDNLDVGMICGVGLVLNLAPKLFGKIRPWFVWQAMVAYMFYTGYPIENIPRIIDPHIYLGCCIVAAVCFFRP
;
A
#
# COMPACT_ATOMS: atom_id res chain seq x y z
N TYR A 1 -10.64 -4.95 19.14
CA TYR A 1 -9.72 -6.08 18.95
C TYR A 1 -9.19 -6.15 17.51
N TYR A 2 -10.02 -6.42 16.50
CA TYR A 2 -9.57 -6.56 15.10
C TYR A 2 -8.75 -5.37 14.56
N THR A 3 -9.14 -4.14 14.86
CA THR A 3 -8.38 -2.93 14.44
C THR A 3 -6.99 -2.84 15.08
N VAL A 4 -6.82 -3.34 16.30
CA VAL A 4 -5.51 -3.35 16.98
C VAL A 4 -4.59 -4.37 16.31
N LEU A 5 -5.10 -5.58 16.05
CA LEU A 5 -4.36 -6.59 15.29
C LEU A 5 -4.00 -6.10 13.89
N GLU A 6 -4.94 -5.47 13.19
CA GLU A 6 -4.68 -4.92 11.86
C GLU A 6 -3.61 -3.83 11.88
N ASN A 7 -3.61 -2.93 12.87
CA ASN A 7 -2.53 -1.94 13.01
C ASN A 7 -1.18 -2.59 13.37
N SER A 8 -1.15 -3.67 14.16
CA SER A 8 0.09 -4.38 14.48
C SER A 8 0.79 -4.93 13.23
N PHE A 9 0.01 -5.39 12.24
CA PHE A 9 0.54 -5.79 10.94
C PHE A 9 1.22 -4.64 10.20
N TYR A 10 0.59 -3.46 10.19
CA TYR A 10 1.16 -2.27 9.55
C TYR A 10 2.41 -1.76 10.28
N SER A 11 2.42 -1.83 11.61
CA SER A 11 3.62 -1.51 12.40
C SER A 11 4.78 -2.48 12.11
N LEU A 12 4.50 -3.77 11.92
CA LEU A 12 5.50 -4.76 11.54
C LEU A 12 6.02 -4.57 10.11
N GLN A 13 5.11 -4.30 9.17
CA GLN A 13 5.49 -3.94 7.79
C GLN A 13 6.40 -2.71 7.78
N LEU A 14 6.06 -1.69 8.56
CA LEU A 14 6.84 -0.48 8.69
C LEU A 14 8.21 -0.75 9.31
N LEU A 15 8.29 -1.58 10.36
CA LEU A 15 9.57 -2.00 10.93
C LEU A 15 10.47 -2.63 9.86
N PHE A 16 9.92 -3.53 9.05
CA PHE A 16 10.68 -4.15 7.96
C PHE A 16 11.10 -3.15 6.90
N ALA A 17 10.24 -2.19 6.55
CA ALA A 17 10.59 -1.12 5.64
C ALA A 17 11.74 -0.24 6.18
N CYS A 18 11.69 0.14 7.46
CA CYS A 18 12.75 0.89 8.11
C CYS A 18 14.08 0.11 8.13
N CYS A 19 14.05 -1.16 8.49
CA CYS A 19 15.24 -2.02 8.46
C CYS A 19 15.81 -2.16 7.04
N TYR A 20 14.95 -2.31 6.03
CA TYR A 20 15.39 -2.50 4.65
C TYR A 20 15.91 -1.21 3.98
N LEU A 21 15.41 -0.04 4.40
CA LEU A 21 15.88 1.25 3.90
C LEU A 21 17.22 1.68 4.52
N SER A 22 17.59 1.15 5.69
CA SER A 22 18.88 1.43 6.34
C SER A 22 20.05 0.91 5.51
N ASP A 23 21.04 1.78 5.27
CA ASP A 23 22.27 1.45 4.53
C ASP A 23 23.15 0.43 5.25
N ASP A 24 23.10 0.39 6.59
CA ASP A 24 23.90 -0.55 7.38
C ASP A 24 23.29 -1.95 7.42
N ILE A 25 21.96 -2.03 7.40
CA ILE A 25 21.23 -3.29 7.56
C ILE A 25 20.95 -3.96 6.21
N LYS A 26 20.68 -3.19 5.14
CA LYS A 26 20.41 -3.74 3.79
C LYS A 26 21.50 -4.73 3.32
N PRO A 27 22.81 -4.45 3.42
CA PRO A 27 23.85 -5.39 3.00
C PRO A 27 23.83 -6.71 3.79
N LEU A 28 23.42 -6.67 5.06
CA LEU A 28 23.27 -7.88 5.87
C LEU A 28 22.06 -8.72 5.42
N ILE A 29 20.95 -8.05 5.09
CA ILE A 29 19.74 -8.69 4.55
C ILE A 29 20.02 -9.32 3.17
N GLN A 30 20.78 -8.63 2.30
CA GLN A 30 21.13 -9.11 0.96
C GLN A 30 22.03 -10.35 0.96
N LYS A 31 22.78 -10.60 2.03
CA LYS A 31 23.53 -11.86 2.21
C LYS A 31 22.62 -13.07 2.37
N THR A 32 21.34 -12.84 2.71
CA THR A 32 20.35 -13.90 2.93
C THR A 32 19.30 -13.89 1.82
N TYR A 33 19.44 -14.84 0.88
CA TYR A 33 18.58 -14.95 -0.31
C TYR A 33 17.07 -14.99 -0.02
N PHE A 34 16.66 -15.44 1.18
CA PHE A 34 15.25 -15.60 1.55
C PHE A 34 14.68 -14.43 2.35
N ILE A 35 15.51 -13.62 3.04
CA ILE A 35 15.01 -12.57 3.93
C ILE A 35 14.64 -11.32 3.15
N GLU A 36 15.44 -10.93 2.16
CA GLU A 36 15.13 -9.79 1.29
C GLU A 36 13.75 -9.90 0.60
N PRO A 37 13.37 -11.03 -0.05
CA PRO A 37 12.03 -11.17 -0.61
C PRO A 37 10.95 -11.06 0.46
N LEU A 38 11.21 -11.66 1.62
CA LEU A 38 10.26 -11.66 2.72
C LEU A 38 10.02 -10.24 3.24
N MET A 39 11.04 -9.38 3.27
CA MET A 39 10.92 -7.99 3.72
C MET A 39 10.25 -7.09 2.67
N VAL A 40 10.63 -7.23 1.40
CA VAL A 40 10.09 -6.42 0.30
C VAL A 40 8.64 -6.80 -0.04
N PHE A 41 8.35 -8.09 -0.06
CA PHE A 41 7.02 -8.64 -0.35
C PHE A 41 6.31 -9.12 0.93
N PHE A 42 6.66 -8.58 2.09
CA PHE A 42 6.09 -8.98 3.39
C PHE A 42 4.56 -9.00 3.38
N VAL A 43 3.98 -7.95 2.81
CA VAL A 43 2.51 -7.78 2.73
C VAL A 43 1.87 -8.90 1.93
N PHE A 44 2.57 -9.44 0.95
CA PHE A 44 2.07 -10.53 0.15
C PHE A 44 2.08 -11.85 0.94
N TYR A 45 3.23 -12.21 1.52
CA TYR A 45 3.39 -13.50 2.20
C TYR A 45 2.57 -13.60 3.48
N MET A 46 2.57 -12.56 4.30
CA MET A 46 2.12 -12.68 5.69
C MET A 46 0.72 -12.13 5.94
N ARG A 47 0.10 -11.40 4.99
CA ARG A 47 -1.19 -10.72 5.24
C ARG A 47 -2.33 -11.67 5.62
N HIS A 48 -2.32 -12.90 5.13
CA HIS A 48 -3.38 -13.87 5.41
C HIS A 48 -3.40 -14.32 6.88
N LEU A 49 -2.31 -14.13 7.63
CA LEU A 49 -2.19 -14.44 9.05
C LEU A 49 -2.86 -13.40 9.95
N TRP A 50 -3.17 -12.20 9.43
CA TRP A 50 -3.85 -11.14 10.18
C TRP A 50 -5.31 -11.01 9.79
N PRO A 51 -6.20 -10.74 10.75
CA PRO A 51 -7.59 -10.48 10.44
C PRO A 51 -7.72 -9.17 9.66
N SER A 52 -8.56 -9.19 8.63
CA SER A 52 -8.87 -8.00 7.83
C SER A 52 -10.23 -7.46 8.23
N SER A 53 -10.30 -6.19 8.61
CA SER A 53 -11.59 -5.53 8.83
C SER A 53 -12.33 -5.42 7.48
N ARG A 54 -13.62 -5.80 7.46
CA ARG A 54 -14.46 -5.69 6.26
C ARG A 54 -15.25 -4.39 6.33
N ILE A 55 -14.85 -3.40 5.54
CA ILE A 55 -15.57 -2.11 5.40
C ILE A 55 -17.05 -2.33 5.02
N GLY A 56 -17.36 -3.36 4.21
CA GLY A 56 -18.74 -3.71 3.87
C GLY A 56 -19.63 -4.05 5.07
N ALA A 57 -19.05 -4.65 6.13
CA ALA A 57 -19.79 -4.93 7.36
C ALA A 57 -20.09 -3.64 8.15
N SER A 58 -19.22 -2.62 8.08
CA SER A 58 -19.49 -1.33 8.73
C SER A 58 -20.53 -0.51 7.96
N LEU A 59 -20.55 -0.58 6.63
CA LEU A 59 -21.56 0.06 5.79
C LEU A 59 -22.94 -0.58 5.98
N ALA A 60 -23.02 -1.91 6.08
CA ALA A 60 -24.28 -2.62 6.34
C ALA A 60 -24.93 -2.21 7.68
N ASN A 61 -24.11 -2.00 8.72
CA ASN A 61 -24.58 -1.54 10.02
C ASN A 61 -24.96 -0.05 10.03
N SER A 62 -24.30 0.80 9.22
CA SER A 62 -24.62 2.23 9.10
C SER A 62 -25.99 2.49 8.44
N LYS A 63 -26.47 1.60 7.56
CA LYS A 63 -27.77 1.74 6.87
C LYS A 63 -28.99 1.64 7.78
N LYS A 64 -28.88 1.01 8.97
CA LYS A 64 -30.05 0.77 9.84
C LYS A 64 -30.52 1.99 10.63
N ASN A 65 -29.68 3.01 10.87
CA ASN A 65 -29.92 4.02 11.92
C ASN A 65 -29.63 5.48 11.50
N LYS A 66 -29.60 5.85 10.21
CA LYS A 66 -29.20 7.22 9.78
C LYS A 66 -30.05 7.79 8.64
N SER A 67 -30.23 9.11 8.65
CA SER A 67 -30.87 9.91 7.58
C SER A 67 -30.08 9.86 6.26
N ASP A 68 -30.78 9.92 5.12
CA ASP A 68 -30.24 9.78 3.75
C ASP A 68 -29.09 10.75 3.44
N LYS A 69 -29.19 12.02 3.87
CA LYS A 69 -28.13 13.02 3.64
C LYS A 69 -26.84 12.66 4.38
N ASN A 70 -26.96 12.13 5.60
CA ASN A 70 -25.82 11.64 6.36
C ASN A 70 -25.25 10.34 5.75
N GLN A 71 -26.09 9.53 5.11
CA GLN A 71 -25.68 8.30 4.45
C GLN A 71 -24.80 8.56 3.21
N LEU A 72 -25.14 9.56 2.39
CA LEU A 72 -24.31 9.94 1.23
C LEU A 72 -22.92 10.39 1.67
N VAL A 73 -22.84 11.33 2.63
CA VAL A 73 -21.57 11.85 3.15
C VAL A 73 -20.71 10.72 3.74
N LEU A 74 -21.32 9.83 4.53
CA LEU A 74 -20.63 8.67 5.09
C LEU A 74 -20.13 7.71 4.00
N THR A 75 -20.91 7.50 2.95
CA THR A 75 -20.52 6.61 1.84
C THR A 75 -19.34 7.18 1.09
N VAL A 76 -19.40 8.46 0.69
CA VAL A 76 -18.29 9.15 0.01
C VAL A 76 -17.03 9.16 0.86
N SER A 77 -17.13 9.53 2.14
CA SER A 77 -16.01 9.51 3.08
C SER A 77 -15.42 8.09 3.22
N THR A 78 -16.26 7.06 3.29
CA THR A 78 -15.79 5.67 3.36
C THR A 78 -15.03 5.25 2.12
N TYR A 79 -15.50 5.61 0.93
CA TYR A 79 -14.78 5.32 -0.33
C TYR A 79 -13.48 6.10 -0.44
N ALA A 80 -13.46 7.37 -0.04
CA ALA A 80 -12.25 8.18 -0.02
C ALA A 80 -11.19 7.56 0.92
N ILE A 81 -11.56 7.22 2.16
CA ILE A 81 -10.67 6.55 3.11
C ILE A 81 -10.16 5.23 2.54
N LYS A 82 -11.03 4.43 1.91
CA LYS A 82 -10.64 3.17 1.27
C LYS A 82 -9.63 3.38 0.15
N PHE A 83 -9.84 4.40 -0.69
CA PHE A 83 -8.93 4.73 -1.77
C PHE A 83 -7.57 5.18 -1.21
N PHE A 84 -7.55 6.11 -0.26
CA PHE A 84 -6.31 6.56 0.39
C PHE A 84 -5.56 5.41 1.07
N TYR A 85 -6.28 4.50 1.72
CA TYR A 85 -5.69 3.34 2.36
C TYR A 85 -5.04 2.39 1.36
N LEU A 86 -5.71 2.10 0.24
CA LEU A 86 -5.15 1.28 -0.83
C LEU A 86 -3.98 1.98 -1.52
N PHE A 87 -4.10 3.27 -1.77
CA PHE A 87 -3.02 4.09 -2.31
C PHE A 87 -1.80 4.04 -1.39
N ALA A 88 -1.97 4.28 -0.10
CA ALA A 88 -0.88 4.19 0.87
C ALA A 88 -0.25 2.80 0.87
N LYS A 89 -1.03 1.73 0.87
CA LYS A 89 -0.49 0.37 0.81
C LYS A 89 0.45 0.15 -0.38
N HIS A 90 0.10 0.64 -1.57
CA HIS A 90 0.88 0.42 -2.78
C HIS A 90 1.99 1.48 -2.98
N PHE A 91 1.67 2.76 -2.88
CA PHE A 91 2.61 3.85 -3.14
C PHE A 91 3.43 4.28 -1.92
N VAL A 92 2.89 4.23 -0.70
CA VAL A 92 3.65 4.57 0.52
C VAL A 92 4.40 3.33 1.04
N GLY A 93 3.77 2.16 0.98
CA GLY A 93 4.34 0.93 1.52
C GLY A 93 5.21 0.16 0.53
N THR A 94 4.74 -0.04 -0.71
CA THR A 94 5.39 -1.00 -1.63
C THR A 94 6.39 -0.31 -2.56
N PHE A 95 6.02 0.85 -3.13
CA PHE A 95 6.84 1.58 -4.09
C PHE A 95 8.25 1.94 -3.55
N PRO A 96 8.42 2.50 -2.32
CA PRO A 96 9.74 2.71 -1.72
C PRO A 96 10.61 1.46 -1.64
N LEU A 97 10.01 0.33 -1.28
CA LEU A 97 10.73 -0.94 -1.13
C LEU A 97 11.16 -1.49 -2.48
N TYR A 98 10.31 -1.37 -3.48
CA TYR A 98 10.65 -1.78 -4.86
C TYR A 98 11.77 -0.93 -5.43
N LEU A 99 11.70 0.41 -5.27
CA LEU A 99 12.80 1.29 -5.70
C LEU A 99 14.12 0.92 -5.01
N ARG A 100 14.07 0.64 -3.70
CA ARG A 100 15.26 0.28 -2.93
C ARG A 100 15.80 -1.11 -3.30
N PHE A 101 14.92 -2.05 -3.59
CA PHE A 101 15.25 -3.41 -4.03
C PHE A 101 15.95 -3.40 -5.39
N LEU A 102 15.43 -2.59 -6.32
CA LEU A 102 16.02 -2.40 -7.65
C LEU A 102 17.23 -1.43 -7.64
N ASP A 103 17.63 -0.94 -6.47
CA ASP A 103 18.72 0.02 -6.25
C ASP A 103 18.62 1.32 -7.08
N ARG A 104 17.38 1.79 -7.33
CA ARG A 104 17.09 2.97 -8.16
C ARG A 104 16.92 4.27 -7.37
N VAL A 105 17.51 4.32 -6.19
CA VAL A 105 17.35 5.43 -5.26
C VAL A 105 18.70 6.09 -5.09
N SER A 106 18.79 7.38 -5.44
CA SER A 106 19.97 8.17 -5.14
C SER A 106 20.08 8.43 -3.63
N LYS A 107 21.30 8.67 -3.12
CA LYS A 107 21.51 9.03 -1.70
C LYS A 107 20.74 10.29 -1.30
N GLU A 108 20.58 11.23 -2.25
CA GLU A 108 19.83 12.47 -2.01
C GLU A 108 18.33 12.22 -1.88
N ASP A 109 17.78 11.27 -2.63
CA ASP A 109 16.36 10.94 -2.62
C ASP A 109 15.96 10.06 -1.44
N GLN A 110 16.92 9.36 -0.84
CA GLN A 110 16.69 8.46 0.29
C GLN A 110 16.07 9.18 1.50
N LYS A 111 16.38 10.46 1.69
CA LYS A 111 15.75 11.30 2.73
C LYS A 111 14.22 11.38 2.59
N TYR A 112 13.71 11.37 1.36
CA TYR A 112 12.26 11.41 1.12
C TYR A 112 11.60 10.07 1.46
N LEU A 113 12.28 8.95 1.19
CA LEU A 113 11.82 7.63 1.59
C LEU A 113 11.80 7.49 3.12
N TYR A 114 12.82 8.00 3.82
CA TYR A 114 12.81 8.07 5.28
C TYR A 114 11.67 8.96 5.80
N GLY A 115 11.41 10.11 5.17
CA GLY A 115 10.26 10.96 5.48
C GLY A 115 8.93 10.21 5.35
N ILE A 116 8.77 9.40 4.30
CA ILE A 116 7.58 8.55 4.11
C ILE A 116 7.45 7.56 5.28
N GLN A 117 8.54 6.93 5.72
CA GLN A 117 8.48 5.98 6.84
C GLN A 117 8.17 6.67 8.16
N VAL A 118 8.73 7.85 8.43
CA VAL A 118 8.41 8.63 9.64
C VAL A 118 6.94 9.01 9.66
N LEU A 119 6.39 9.50 8.55
CA LEU A 119 4.95 9.77 8.45
C LEU A 119 4.13 8.48 8.58
N SER A 120 4.58 7.36 8.02
CA SER A 120 3.89 6.07 8.17
C SER A 120 3.88 5.59 9.63
N ALA A 121 4.97 5.81 10.37
CA ALA A 121 5.06 5.55 11.81
C ALA A 121 4.08 6.40 12.60
N TYR A 122 4.05 7.69 12.29
CA TYR A 122 3.09 8.63 12.88
C TYR A 122 1.65 8.21 12.57
N ALA A 123 1.32 7.88 11.31
CA ALA A 123 0.00 7.43 10.90
C ALA A 123 -0.47 6.19 11.67
N SER A 124 0.39 5.17 11.75
CA SER A 124 0.09 3.91 12.46
C SER A 124 -0.14 4.18 13.96
N THR A 125 0.68 5.05 14.54
CA THR A 125 0.60 5.41 15.97
C THR A 125 -0.69 6.18 16.25
N ILE A 126 -0.95 7.26 15.51
CA ILE A 126 -2.15 8.08 15.65
C ILE A 126 -3.42 7.27 15.38
N SER A 127 -3.43 6.36 14.40
CA SER A 127 -4.54 5.44 14.15
C SER A 127 -4.91 4.62 15.40
N ILE A 128 -3.93 4.06 16.10
CA ILE A 128 -4.15 3.30 17.35
C ILE A 128 -4.66 4.22 18.46
N PHE A 129 -4.07 5.41 18.63
CA PHE A 129 -4.49 6.37 19.64
C PHE A 129 -5.91 6.88 19.41
N ILE A 130 -6.24 7.33 18.19
CA ILE A 130 -7.59 7.79 17.81
C ILE A 130 -8.60 6.67 18.06
N HIS A 131 -8.29 5.45 17.66
CA HIS A 131 -9.18 4.31 17.89
C HIS A 131 -9.44 4.10 19.39
N THR A 132 -8.40 4.21 20.22
CA THR A 132 -8.50 4.09 21.68
C THR A 132 -9.30 5.23 22.31
N LEU A 133 -9.04 6.48 21.92
CA LEU A 133 -9.77 7.66 22.41
C LEU A 133 -11.25 7.62 22.00
N LYS A 134 -11.54 7.19 20.77
CA LYS A 134 -12.90 7.00 20.28
C LYS A 134 -13.62 5.89 21.04
N PHE A 135 -12.96 4.77 21.32
CA PHE A 135 -13.53 3.68 22.12
C PHE A 135 -13.88 4.15 23.54
N LYS A 136 -13.00 4.94 24.16
CA LYS A 136 -13.24 5.58 25.46
C LYS A 136 -14.20 6.78 25.41
N ARG A 137 -14.71 7.12 24.22
CA ARG A 137 -15.62 8.26 23.96
C ARG A 137 -15.05 9.63 24.38
N TYR A 138 -13.72 9.77 24.43
CA TYR A 138 -13.08 11.06 24.73
C TYR A 138 -13.09 12.04 23.57
N ILE A 139 -13.20 11.54 22.33
CA ILE A 139 -13.23 12.36 21.12
C ILE A 139 -14.44 12.02 20.26
N GLY A 140 -15.00 13.05 19.62
CA GLY A 140 -16.06 12.88 18.64
C GLY A 140 -15.56 12.31 17.30
N PRO A 141 -16.47 11.85 16.42
CA PRO A 141 -16.12 11.31 15.11
C PRO A 141 -15.47 12.34 14.18
N MET A 142 -15.85 13.62 14.28
CA MET A 142 -15.26 14.70 13.45
C MET A 142 -13.80 14.96 13.84
N THR A 143 -13.51 15.08 15.14
CA THR A 143 -12.14 15.26 15.66
C THR A 143 -11.25 14.08 15.26
N ALA A 144 -11.77 12.85 15.35
CA ALA A 144 -11.07 11.65 14.90
C ALA A 144 -10.76 11.66 13.40
N MET A 145 -11.67 12.15 12.56
CA MET A 145 -11.47 12.28 11.13
C MET A 145 -10.39 13.33 10.81
N VAL A 146 -10.50 14.53 11.37
CA VAL A 146 -9.53 15.62 11.16
C VAL A 146 -8.13 15.21 11.63
N ALA A 147 -8.01 14.56 12.78
CA ALA A 147 -6.74 14.06 13.28
C ALA A 147 -6.12 12.97 12.40
N TYR A 148 -6.93 12.23 11.64
CA TYR A 148 -6.46 11.26 10.66
C TYR A 148 -6.02 11.95 9.36
N ASP A 149 -6.79 12.93 8.89
CA ASP A 149 -6.58 13.59 7.60
C ASP A 149 -5.40 14.57 7.60
N ILE A 150 -4.95 15.05 8.78
CA ILE A 150 -3.81 15.96 8.91
C ILE A 150 -2.51 15.39 8.32
N ILE A 151 -2.40 14.07 8.17
CA ILE A 151 -1.21 13.46 7.57
C ILE A 151 -1.20 13.51 6.04
N ILE A 152 -2.37 13.66 5.40
CA ILE A 152 -2.51 13.65 3.95
C ILE A 152 -1.67 14.76 3.30
N PRO A 153 -1.68 16.02 3.77
CA PRO A 153 -0.78 17.06 3.26
C PRO A 153 0.70 16.71 3.39
N GLY A 154 1.08 16.03 4.48
CA GLY A 154 2.47 15.58 4.69
C GLY A 154 2.92 14.58 3.63
N PHE A 155 2.10 13.57 3.35
CA PHE A 155 2.37 12.64 2.25
C PHE A 155 2.36 13.37 0.90
N GLY A 156 1.40 14.27 0.66
CA GLY A 156 1.33 15.06 -0.56
C GLY A 156 2.61 15.87 -0.81
N TYR A 157 3.13 16.54 0.23
CA TYR A 157 4.38 17.29 0.17
C TYR A 157 5.58 16.37 -0.17
N LEU A 158 5.69 15.21 0.47
CA LEU A 158 6.77 14.27 0.16
C LEU A 158 6.67 13.75 -1.29
N PHE A 159 5.48 13.34 -1.73
CA PHE A 159 5.25 12.87 -3.10
C PHE A 159 5.52 13.95 -4.15
N PHE A 160 5.17 15.20 -3.87
CA PHE A 160 5.49 16.32 -4.74
C PHE A 160 7.01 16.56 -4.88
N ASN A 161 7.76 16.40 -3.79
CA ASN A 161 9.21 16.56 -3.80
C ASN A 161 9.95 15.37 -4.45
N MET A 162 9.37 14.17 -4.41
CA MET A 162 9.91 13.00 -5.13
C MET A 162 9.31 12.82 -6.54
N ARG A 163 8.68 13.85 -7.11
CA ARG A 163 8.03 13.73 -8.43
C ARG A 163 8.99 13.27 -9.53
N HIS A 164 10.26 13.70 -9.49
CA HIS A 164 11.28 13.24 -10.44
C HIS A 164 11.56 11.76 -10.24
N LEU A 165 11.76 11.29 -9.00
CA LEU A 165 11.95 9.87 -8.69
C LEU A 165 10.77 9.01 -9.18
N VAL A 166 9.54 9.51 -9.06
CA VAL A 166 8.33 8.82 -9.57
C VAL A 166 8.31 8.79 -11.10
N LEU A 167 8.65 9.90 -11.77
CA LEU A 167 8.68 9.99 -13.23
C LEU A 167 9.84 9.20 -13.86
N ASP A 168 10.97 9.09 -13.17
CA ASP A 168 12.12 8.31 -13.61
C ASP A 168 11.89 6.79 -13.44
N ASN A 169 10.92 6.41 -12.61
CA ASN A 169 10.56 5.03 -12.28
C ASN A 169 9.07 4.76 -12.54
N LEU A 170 8.54 5.26 -13.66
CA LEU A 170 7.15 5.05 -14.05
C LEU A 170 6.77 3.56 -14.15
N ASP A 171 7.71 2.69 -14.49
CA ASP A 171 7.53 1.25 -14.51
C ASP A 171 7.15 0.70 -13.13
N VAL A 172 7.87 1.08 -12.08
CA VAL A 172 7.59 0.70 -10.69
C VAL A 172 6.27 1.33 -10.22
N GLY A 173 6.02 2.58 -10.62
CA GLY A 173 4.76 3.28 -10.35
C GLY A 173 3.56 2.55 -10.95
N MET A 174 3.67 2.09 -12.20
CA MET A 174 2.65 1.32 -12.89
C MET A 174 2.45 -0.06 -12.25
N ILE A 175 3.52 -0.75 -11.81
CA ILE A 175 3.40 -2.01 -11.08
C ILE A 175 2.56 -1.84 -9.80
N CYS A 176 2.78 -0.73 -9.08
CA CYS A 176 2.01 -0.38 -7.90
C CYS A 176 0.56 -0.01 -8.26
N GLY A 177 0.35 0.71 -9.36
CA GLY A 177 -0.97 1.07 -9.89
C GLY A 177 -1.82 -0.13 -10.28
N VAL A 178 -1.27 -1.08 -11.03
CA VAL A 178 -1.93 -2.37 -11.36
C VAL A 178 -2.27 -3.11 -10.06
N GLY A 179 -1.33 -3.12 -9.11
CA GLY A 179 -1.54 -3.66 -7.78
C GLY A 179 -2.76 -3.10 -7.05
N LEU A 180 -2.92 -1.77 -7.09
CA LEU A 180 -4.04 -1.04 -6.52
C LEU A 180 -5.36 -1.44 -7.18
N VAL A 181 -5.41 -1.46 -8.51
CA VAL A 181 -6.60 -1.84 -9.28
C VAL A 181 -7.00 -3.30 -8.99
N LEU A 182 -6.04 -4.22 -8.98
CA LEU A 182 -6.28 -5.63 -8.67
C LEU A 182 -6.66 -5.88 -7.20
N ASN A 183 -6.41 -4.93 -6.29
CA ASN A 183 -6.93 -4.97 -4.93
C ASN A 183 -8.44 -4.68 -4.86
N LEU A 184 -8.96 -3.94 -5.84
CA LEU A 184 -10.38 -3.63 -5.99
C LEU A 184 -11.14 -4.68 -6.79
N ALA A 185 -10.42 -5.48 -7.59
CA ALA A 185 -11.00 -6.54 -8.42
C ALA A 185 -11.72 -7.62 -7.60
N PRO A 186 -12.79 -8.24 -8.16
CA PRO A 186 -13.47 -9.36 -7.52
C PRO A 186 -12.51 -10.55 -7.32
N LYS A 187 -12.87 -11.44 -6.40
CA LYS A 187 -12.06 -12.64 -6.13
C LYS A 187 -12.12 -13.58 -7.34
N LEU A 188 -10.97 -13.98 -7.85
CA LEU A 188 -10.84 -15.02 -8.85
C LEU A 188 -11.28 -16.36 -8.24
N PHE A 189 -12.18 -17.07 -8.93
CA PHE A 189 -12.73 -18.36 -8.49
C PHE A 189 -13.32 -18.33 -7.06
N GLY A 190 -13.82 -17.18 -6.62
CA GLY A 190 -14.41 -16.97 -5.28
C GLY A 190 -13.43 -17.07 -4.09
N LYS A 191 -12.19 -17.53 -4.31
CA LYS A 191 -11.22 -17.85 -3.24
C LYS A 191 -9.98 -16.95 -3.28
N ILE A 192 -9.41 -16.72 -4.45
CA ILE A 192 -8.09 -16.07 -4.59
C ILE A 192 -8.27 -14.61 -4.97
N ARG A 193 -7.59 -13.68 -4.29
CA ARG A 193 -7.57 -12.27 -4.75
C ARG A 193 -6.53 -12.12 -5.87
N PRO A 194 -6.88 -11.53 -7.03
CA PRO A 194 -5.94 -11.29 -8.13
C PRO A 194 -4.65 -10.59 -7.70
N TRP A 195 -4.75 -9.68 -6.74
CA TRP A 195 -3.60 -9.02 -6.10
C TRP A 195 -2.51 -9.98 -5.61
N PHE A 196 -2.85 -11.15 -5.06
CA PHE A 196 -1.85 -12.12 -4.61
C PHE A 196 -1.07 -12.71 -5.79
N VAL A 197 -1.78 -13.11 -6.85
CA VAL A 197 -1.13 -13.63 -8.07
C VAL A 197 -0.21 -12.56 -8.67
N TRP A 198 -0.68 -11.32 -8.74
CA TRP A 198 0.12 -10.19 -9.22
C TRP A 198 1.41 -10.00 -8.42
N GLN A 199 1.34 -10.02 -7.10
CA GLN A 199 2.52 -9.87 -6.25
C GLN A 199 3.53 -11.02 -6.41
N ALA A 200 3.06 -12.26 -6.57
CA ALA A 200 3.93 -13.38 -6.87
C ALA A 200 4.64 -13.20 -8.21
N MET A 201 3.93 -12.70 -9.23
CA MET A 201 4.51 -12.38 -10.54
C MET A 201 5.54 -11.26 -10.47
N VAL A 202 5.25 -10.19 -9.74
CA VAL A 202 6.20 -9.07 -9.53
C VAL A 202 7.45 -9.57 -8.81
N ALA A 203 7.29 -10.38 -7.76
CA ALA A 203 8.41 -10.99 -7.06
C ALA A 203 9.25 -11.83 -8.03
N TYR A 204 8.63 -12.76 -8.77
CA TYR A 204 9.34 -13.57 -9.76
C TYR A 204 10.08 -12.74 -10.81
N MET A 205 9.45 -11.69 -11.34
CA MET A 205 10.06 -10.77 -12.31
C MET A 205 11.28 -10.05 -11.72
N PHE A 206 11.17 -9.57 -10.49
CA PHE A 206 12.26 -8.90 -9.78
C PHE A 206 13.41 -9.86 -9.46
N TYR A 207 13.13 -11.13 -9.13
CA TYR A 207 14.14 -12.14 -8.83
C TYR A 207 14.90 -12.66 -10.04
N THR A 208 14.19 -12.89 -11.14
CA THR A 208 14.79 -13.47 -12.35
C THR A 208 15.60 -12.46 -13.15
N GLY A 209 15.59 -11.19 -12.74
CA GLY A 209 16.23 -10.12 -13.50
C GLY A 209 15.64 -9.99 -14.91
N TYR A 210 14.42 -10.49 -15.14
CA TYR A 210 13.76 -10.39 -16.44
C TYR A 210 13.72 -8.91 -16.81
N PRO A 211 14.25 -8.52 -17.98
CA PRO A 211 15.18 -7.40 -18.02
C PRO A 211 14.42 -6.09 -17.95
N ILE A 212 14.33 -5.51 -16.75
CA ILE A 212 13.87 -4.13 -16.59
C ILE A 212 14.90 -3.16 -17.20
N GLU A 213 16.15 -3.60 -17.39
CA GLU A 213 17.19 -2.85 -18.12
C GLU A 213 16.97 -2.81 -19.64
N ASN A 214 16.25 -3.79 -20.20
CA ASN A 214 15.88 -3.82 -21.64
C ASN A 214 14.43 -3.43 -21.89
N ILE A 215 13.70 -2.96 -20.87
CA ILE A 215 12.48 -2.20 -21.13
C ILE A 215 12.98 -0.82 -21.57
N PRO A 216 12.95 -0.46 -22.87
CA PRO A 216 13.33 0.87 -23.29
C PRO A 216 12.58 1.87 -22.40
N ARG A 217 13.30 2.90 -21.91
CA ARG A 217 12.68 4.04 -21.20
C ARG A 217 11.55 4.69 -22.01
N ILE A 218 11.44 4.33 -23.29
CA ILE A 218 10.32 4.54 -24.18
C ILE A 218 9.42 3.28 -24.14
N ILE A 219 8.42 3.34 -23.27
CA ILE A 219 7.21 2.51 -23.15
C ILE A 219 7.01 1.57 -24.36
N ASP A 220 7.27 0.27 -24.20
CA ASP A 220 6.73 -0.74 -25.11
C ASP A 220 5.33 -1.18 -24.58
N PRO A 221 4.23 -0.76 -25.24
CA PRO A 221 2.86 -1.02 -24.78
C PRO A 221 2.50 -2.51 -24.78
N HIS A 222 3.28 -3.39 -25.45
CA HIS A 222 2.94 -4.80 -25.59
C HIS A 222 3.16 -5.63 -24.31
N ILE A 223 4.16 -5.29 -23.49
CA ILE A 223 4.39 -5.94 -22.18
C ILE A 223 3.28 -5.53 -21.20
N TYR A 224 2.86 -4.27 -21.25
CA TYR A 224 1.69 -3.80 -20.51
C TYR A 224 0.40 -4.41 -21.01
N LEU A 225 0.27 -4.71 -22.30
CA LEU A 225 -0.90 -5.39 -22.84
C LEU A 225 -1.05 -6.78 -22.19
N GLY A 226 0.03 -7.53 -21.95
CA GLY A 226 -0.03 -8.81 -21.22
C GLY A 226 -0.56 -8.66 -19.79
N CYS A 227 -0.03 -7.70 -19.03
CA CYS A 227 -0.46 -7.41 -17.66
C CYS A 227 -1.88 -6.81 -17.59
N CYS A 228 -2.23 -5.95 -18.54
CA CYS A 228 -3.56 -5.36 -18.72
C CYS A 228 -4.56 -6.39 -19.22
N ILE A 229 -4.16 -7.39 -20.00
CA ILE A 229 -5.00 -8.53 -20.40
C ILE A 229 -5.29 -9.39 -19.18
N VAL A 230 -4.31 -9.68 -18.32
CA VAL A 230 -4.59 -10.39 -17.05
C VAL A 230 -5.53 -9.57 -16.17
N ALA A 231 -5.32 -8.25 -16.07
CA ALA A 231 -6.22 -7.36 -15.33
C ALA A 231 -7.62 -7.26 -15.95
N ALA A 232 -7.74 -7.18 -17.27
CA ALA A 232 -8.99 -7.11 -18.02
C ALA A 232 -9.75 -8.42 -17.98
N VAL A 233 -9.07 -9.57 -18.13
CA VAL A 233 -9.66 -10.90 -17.95
C VAL A 233 -10.17 -11.11 -16.52
N CYS A 234 -9.49 -10.52 -15.52
CA CYS A 234 -9.98 -10.50 -14.14
C CYS A 234 -11.15 -9.53 -13.90
N PHE A 235 -11.27 -8.46 -14.69
CA PHE A 235 -12.32 -7.43 -14.55
C PHE A 235 -13.60 -7.74 -15.32
N PHE A 236 -13.50 -8.47 -16.45
CA PHE A 236 -14.62 -8.75 -17.36
C PHE A 236 -15.20 -10.17 -17.25
N ARG A 237 -14.79 -10.95 -16.24
CA ARG A 237 -15.51 -12.20 -15.91
C ARG A 237 -16.69 -11.86 -14.99
N PRO A 238 -17.95 -12.06 -15.43
CA PRO A 238 -19.14 -11.85 -14.60
C PRO A 238 -19.18 -12.77 -13.39
#